data_AF-A0A7Y5E0B8-F1
#
_entry.id   AF-A0A7Y5E0B8-F1
#
_cell.length_a   1.000
_cell.length_b   1.000
_cell.length_c   1.000
_cell.angle_alpha   90.00
_cell.angle_beta   90.00
_cell.angle_gamma   90.00
#
_symmetry.space_group_name_H-M   'P 1'
#
loop_
_entity.id
_entity.type
_entity.pdbx_description
1 polymer ?
#
loop_
_entity_poly.entity_id
_entity_poly.type
_entity_poly.pdbx_seq_one_letter_code
_entity_poly.pdbx_strand_id
1 'polypeptide(L)'
;MGYLDISRTVERIDAAHVRIGNPYGIPISLFAGTDVPIEKAAVEQLLSFASLSESLVDLNRHRFFGDVRGEIARIVLTPDFHRGSGIPVGTVVDARGFVVPKAIGNDVCCGMRLLVTDLPADALTAHRPAVARRLRALFFGG
;
A
#
# COMPACT_ATOMS: atom_id res chain seq x y z
N MET A 1 -19.83 -18.02 -2.14
CA MET A 1 -18.64 -17.24 -1.76
C MET A 1 -17.87 -18.08 -0.76
N GLY A 2 -16.80 -18.76 -1.19
CA GLY A 2 -16.05 -19.67 -0.31
C GLY A 2 -15.39 -18.88 0.82
N TYR A 3 -15.38 -19.44 2.03
CA TYR A 3 -14.69 -18.84 3.17
C TYR A 3 -13.19 -18.80 2.87
N LEU A 4 -12.53 -17.63 2.94
CA LEU A 4 -11.08 -17.54 2.77
C LEU A 4 -10.40 -18.28 3.93
N ASP A 5 -9.72 -19.37 3.61
CA ASP A 5 -8.84 -20.08 4.53
C ASP A 5 -7.46 -19.41 4.51
N ILE A 6 -7.23 -18.54 5.50
CA ILE A 6 -5.99 -17.78 5.62
C ILE A 6 -4.77 -18.70 5.81
N SER A 7 -4.95 -19.88 6.42
CA SER A 7 -3.86 -20.82 6.70
C SER A 7 -3.26 -21.44 5.43
N ARG A 8 -4.05 -21.49 4.34
CA ARG A 8 -3.59 -21.95 3.02
C ARG A 8 -3.15 -20.81 2.11
N THR A 9 -3.49 -19.59 2.47
CA THR A 9 -3.25 -18.38 1.66
C THR A 9 -1.98 -17.68 2.10
N VAL A 10 -1.65 -17.70 3.39
CA VAL A 10 -0.54 -16.94 3.99
C VAL A 10 0.51 -17.92 4.47
N GLU A 11 1.69 -17.87 3.88
CA GLU A 11 2.80 -18.76 4.22
C GLU A 11 4.03 -17.95 4.62
N ARG A 12 4.48 -18.11 5.86
CA ARG A 12 5.73 -17.50 6.32
C ARG A 12 6.92 -18.30 5.81
N ILE A 13 7.78 -17.65 5.03
CA ILE A 13 8.98 -18.26 4.44
C ILE A 13 10.17 -18.13 5.42
N ASP A 14 10.31 -16.97 6.06
CA ASP A 14 11.32 -16.73 7.08
C ASP A 14 10.87 -15.66 8.11
N ALA A 15 11.80 -15.16 8.93
CA ALA A 15 11.53 -14.20 10.00
C ALA A 15 10.90 -12.87 9.51
N ALA A 16 11.15 -12.48 8.27
CA ALA A 16 10.70 -11.21 7.70
C ALA A 16 9.87 -11.37 6.42
N HIS A 17 9.80 -12.55 5.82
CA HIS A 17 9.14 -12.77 4.54
C HIS A 17 7.93 -13.68 4.66
N VAL A 18 6.81 -13.21 4.10
CA VAL A 18 5.55 -13.93 4.02
C VAL A 18 5.07 -13.93 2.57
N ARG A 19 4.72 -15.10 2.05
CA ARG A 19 4.12 -15.27 0.73
C ARG A 19 2.60 -15.31 0.85
N ILE A 20 1.91 -14.61 -0.06
CA ILE A 20 0.44 -14.67 -0.16
C ILE A 20 0.06 -15.39 -1.45
N GLY A 21 -0.49 -16.59 -1.31
CA GLY A 21 -1.05 -17.39 -2.41
C GLY A 21 -2.30 -16.72 -3.00
N ASN A 22 -2.48 -16.88 -4.30
CA ASN A 22 -3.64 -16.39 -5.03
C ASN A 22 -3.87 -17.25 -6.28
N PRO A 23 -5.10 -17.33 -6.81
CA PRO A 23 -5.42 -18.13 -7.99
C PRO A 23 -4.94 -17.51 -9.31
N TYR A 24 -4.44 -16.28 -9.29
CA TYR A 24 -4.11 -15.50 -10.49
C TYR A 24 -2.67 -15.67 -10.96
N GLY A 25 -1.85 -16.42 -10.22
CA GLY A 25 -0.44 -16.62 -10.53
C GLY A 25 0.42 -15.38 -10.32
N ILE A 26 -0.08 -14.36 -9.63
CA ILE A 26 0.67 -13.13 -9.34
C ILE A 26 1.62 -13.43 -8.16
N PRO A 27 2.92 -13.16 -8.25
CA PRO A 27 3.80 -13.22 -7.08
C PRO A 27 3.43 -12.12 -6.08
N ILE A 28 3.07 -12.52 -4.85
CA ILE A 28 2.74 -11.58 -3.75
C ILE A 28 3.62 -11.87 -2.54
N SER A 29 4.35 -10.85 -2.08
CA SER A 29 5.24 -10.91 -0.92
C SER A 29 4.92 -9.81 0.09
N LEU A 30 4.77 -10.18 1.35
CA LEU A 30 4.71 -9.29 2.50
C LEU A 30 6.03 -9.35 3.25
N PHE A 31 6.59 -8.18 3.53
CA PHE A 31 7.78 -8.03 4.37
C PHE A 31 7.34 -7.60 5.77
N ALA A 32 7.25 -8.56 6.69
CA ALA A 32 6.76 -8.32 8.04
C ALA A 32 7.37 -9.33 9.03
N GLY A 33 7.76 -8.82 10.20
CA GLY A 33 8.26 -9.62 11.33
C GLY A 33 7.23 -10.63 11.84
N THR A 34 7.63 -11.51 12.74
CA THR A 34 6.74 -12.50 13.37
C THR A 34 5.75 -11.88 14.36
N ASP A 35 6.06 -10.68 14.85
CA ASP A 35 5.26 -9.86 15.75
C ASP A 35 4.19 -9.02 15.05
N VAL A 36 4.26 -8.89 13.72
CA VAL A 36 3.30 -8.13 12.93
C VAL A 36 2.07 -8.99 12.64
N PRO A 37 0.87 -8.62 13.12
CA PRO A 37 -0.36 -9.35 12.83
C PRO A 37 -0.77 -9.17 11.36
N ILE A 38 -1.23 -10.26 10.74
CA ILE A 38 -1.76 -10.23 9.37
C ILE A 38 -3.27 -10.27 9.43
N GLU A 39 -3.91 -9.16 9.08
CA GLU A 39 -5.36 -9.04 9.12
C GLU A 39 -6.03 -9.78 7.96
N LYS A 40 -6.96 -10.69 8.29
CA LYS A 40 -7.76 -11.42 7.28
C LYS A 40 -8.47 -10.47 6.31
N ALA A 41 -9.05 -9.38 6.81
CA ALA A 41 -9.78 -8.43 5.98
C ALA A 41 -8.87 -7.70 4.97
N ALA A 42 -7.61 -7.43 5.34
CA ALA A 42 -6.63 -6.84 4.43
C ALA A 42 -6.24 -7.85 3.32
N VAL A 43 -6.06 -9.12 3.68
CA VAL A 43 -5.79 -10.20 2.71
C VAL A 43 -6.98 -10.40 1.75
N GLU A 44 -8.21 -10.41 2.24
CA GLU A 44 -9.42 -10.51 1.39
C GLU A 44 -9.50 -9.35 0.40
N GLN A 45 -9.25 -8.13 0.88
CA GLN A 45 -9.24 -6.94 0.04
C GLN A 45 -8.12 -6.96 -1.00
N LEU A 46 -6.93 -7.45 -0.63
CA LEU A 46 -5.82 -7.67 -1.55
C LEU A 46 -6.17 -8.67 -2.65
N LEU A 47 -6.78 -9.80 -2.30
CA LEU A 47 -7.18 -10.81 -3.28
C LEU A 47 -8.27 -10.28 -4.22
N SER A 48 -9.20 -9.47 -3.70
CA SER A 48 -10.17 -8.75 -4.53
C SER A 48 -9.51 -7.73 -5.46
N PHE A 49 -8.36 -7.15 -5.08
CA PHE A 49 -7.59 -6.30 -5.96
C PHE A 49 -6.82 -7.10 -7.01
N ALA A 50 -6.24 -8.23 -6.63
CA ALA A 50 -5.49 -9.14 -7.52
C ALA A 50 -6.37 -9.73 -8.64
N SER A 51 -7.69 -9.85 -8.42
CA SER A 51 -8.65 -10.31 -9.43
C SER A 51 -8.77 -9.39 -10.65
N LEU A 52 -8.25 -8.15 -10.58
CA LEU A 52 -8.14 -7.28 -11.75
C LEU A 52 -7.37 -7.93 -12.90
N SER A 53 -6.46 -8.86 -12.61
CA SER A 53 -5.76 -9.66 -13.62
C SER A 53 -6.71 -10.40 -14.57
N GLU A 54 -7.86 -10.87 -14.09
CA GLU A 54 -8.88 -11.52 -14.93
C GLU A 54 -9.48 -10.53 -15.92
N SER A 55 -9.82 -9.32 -15.46
CA SER A 55 -10.31 -8.24 -16.33
C SER A 55 -9.23 -7.81 -17.33
N LEU A 56 -7.95 -7.77 -16.93
CA LEU A 56 -6.85 -7.47 -17.84
C LEU A 56 -6.72 -8.52 -18.96
N VAL A 57 -6.97 -9.80 -18.69
CA VAL A 57 -6.99 -10.82 -19.75
C VAL A 57 -8.01 -10.47 -20.83
N ASP A 58 -9.21 -10.07 -20.44
CA ASP A 58 -10.28 -9.70 -21.38
C ASP A 58 -9.97 -8.40 -22.13
N LEU A 59 -9.57 -7.34 -21.41
CA LEU A 59 -9.19 -6.06 -22.00
C LEU A 59 -8.03 -6.19 -23.00
N ASN A 60 -7.06 -7.05 -22.71
CA ASN A 60 -5.95 -7.34 -23.60
C ASN A 60 -6.40 -8.04 -24.90
N ARG A 61 -7.39 -8.95 -24.85
CA ARG A 61 -7.96 -9.59 -26.06
C ARG A 61 -8.58 -8.56 -26.99
N HIS A 62 -9.21 -7.54 -26.41
CA HIS A 62 -9.84 -6.46 -27.15
C HIS A 62 -8.89 -5.31 -27.53
N ARG A 63 -7.58 -5.45 -27.26
CA ARG A 63 -6.57 -4.40 -27.49
C ARG A 63 -7.00 -3.05 -26.90
N PHE A 64 -7.63 -3.08 -25.73
CA PHE A 64 -8.16 -1.88 -25.07
C PHE A 64 -7.07 -0.81 -24.85
N PHE A 65 -5.85 -1.24 -24.54
CA PHE A 65 -4.68 -0.39 -24.36
C PHE A 65 -3.84 -0.22 -25.65
N GLY A 66 -4.40 -0.54 -26.82
CA GLY A 66 -3.71 -0.47 -28.11
C GLY A 66 -2.67 -1.58 -28.29
N ASP A 67 -1.41 -1.20 -28.47
CA ASP A 67 -0.27 -2.12 -28.64
C ASP A 67 0.35 -2.54 -27.31
N VAL A 68 -0.04 -1.90 -26.22
CA VAL A 68 0.46 -2.19 -24.88
C VAL A 68 -0.42 -3.24 -24.23
N ARG A 69 0.20 -4.18 -23.51
CA ARG A 69 -0.52 -5.20 -22.73
C ARG A 69 -0.55 -4.78 -21.26
N GLY A 70 -1.75 -4.78 -20.67
CA GLY A 70 -1.96 -4.56 -19.25
C GLY A 70 -1.56 -5.81 -18.44
N GLU A 71 -0.73 -5.65 -17.41
CA GLU A 71 -0.26 -6.77 -16.56
C GLU A 71 0.01 -6.29 -15.12
N ILE A 72 -0.40 -7.09 -14.13
CA ILE A 72 0.11 -6.99 -12.75
C ILE A 72 1.24 -8.01 -12.61
N ALA A 73 2.49 -7.57 -12.71
CA ALA A 73 3.64 -8.47 -12.73
C ALA A 73 3.99 -9.01 -11.33
N ARG A 74 3.75 -8.22 -10.28
CA ARG A 74 3.89 -8.60 -8.86
C ARG A 74 3.25 -7.60 -7.93
N ILE A 75 3.02 -8.03 -6.69
CA ILE A 75 2.60 -7.18 -5.58
C ILE A 75 3.57 -7.37 -4.41
N VAL A 76 3.98 -6.26 -3.80
CA VAL A 76 4.78 -6.24 -2.57
C VAL A 76 4.00 -5.48 -1.51
N LEU A 77 3.99 -6.01 -0.30
CA LEU A 77 3.33 -5.43 0.85
C LEU A 77 4.35 -5.02 1.90
N THR A 78 4.20 -3.82 2.43
CA THR A 78 5.04 -3.26 3.49
C THR A 78 4.58 -3.73 4.88
N PRO A 79 5.41 -3.57 5.94
CA PRO A 79 5.07 -4.04 7.28
C PRO A 79 3.81 -3.41 7.89
N ASP A 80 3.39 -2.24 7.41
CA ASP A 80 2.17 -1.54 7.81
C ASP A 80 0.93 -1.98 7.01
N PHE A 81 0.98 -3.13 6.33
CA PHE A 81 -0.14 -3.68 5.56
C PHE A 81 -1.41 -3.83 6.41
N HIS A 82 -2.45 -3.05 6.06
CA HIS A 82 -3.74 -3.09 6.75
C HIS A 82 -4.89 -2.72 5.82
N ARG A 83 -6.12 -2.99 6.27
CA ARG A 83 -7.32 -2.71 5.51
C ARG A 83 -7.44 -1.22 5.15
N GLY A 84 -7.63 -0.93 3.86
CA GLY A 84 -7.84 0.41 3.34
C GLY A 84 -9.24 0.62 2.77
N SER A 85 -9.42 1.69 1.99
CA SER A 85 -10.64 1.94 1.22
C SER A 85 -10.50 1.36 -0.19
N GLY A 86 -11.02 0.17 -0.45
CA GLY A 86 -10.92 -0.51 -1.76
C GLY A 86 -9.62 -1.31 -1.96
N ILE A 87 -8.46 -0.68 -1.78
CA ILE A 87 -7.14 -1.35 -1.83
C ILE A 87 -6.46 -1.21 -0.47
N PRO A 88 -5.76 -2.24 0.06
CA PRO A 88 -5.11 -2.16 1.36
C PRO A 88 -3.98 -1.13 1.36
N VAL A 89 -3.77 -0.47 2.50
CA VAL A 89 -2.61 0.39 2.71
C VAL A 89 -1.37 -0.49 2.79
N GLY A 90 -0.22 0.05 2.39
CA GLY A 90 1.04 -0.69 2.32
C GLY A 90 1.18 -1.57 1.07
N THR A 91 0.31 -1.40 0.07
CA THR A 91 0.36 -2.16 -1.19
C THR A 91 1.21 -1.44 -2.24
N VAL A 92 2.23 -2.12 -2.76
CA VAL A 92 3.03 -1.69 -3.92
C VAL A 92 2.78 -2.66 -5.07
N VAL A 93 2.47 -2.14 -6.26
CA VAL A 93 2.06 -2.94 -7.42
C VAL A 93 2.94 -2.59 -8.62
N ASP A 94 3.56 -3.61 -9.22
CA ASP A 94 4.20 -3.49 -10.55
C ASP A 94 3.11 -3.67 -11.62
N ALA A 95 2.36 -2.58 -11.87
CA ALA A 95 1.34 -2.50 -12.90
C ALA A 95 1.96 -1.97 -14.21
N ARG A 96 1.85 -2.75 -15.29
CA ARG A 96 2.46 -2.44 -16.59
C ARG A 96 1.41 -2.14 -17.63
N GLY A 97 1.57 -1.03 -18.33
CA GLY A 97 0.68 -0.62 -19.42
C GLY A 97 -0.67 -0.04 -18.97
N PHE A 98 -0.88 0.11 -17.67
CA PHE A 98 -2.07 0.74 -17.11
C PHE A 98 -1.76 1.35 -15.74
N VAL A 99 -2.69 2.16 -15.25
CA VAL A 99 -2.69 2.70 -13.89
C VAL A 99 -4.01 2.34 -13.22
N VAL A 100 -3.96 2.08 -11.91
CA VAL A 100 -5.16 1.95 -11.07
C VAL A 100 -5.26 3.21 -10.21
N PRO A 101 -6.09 4.21 -10.56
CA PRO A 101 -6.17 5.46 -9.79
C PRO A 101 -6.48 5.23 -8.32
N LYS A 102 -7.32 4.23 -8.01
CA LYS A 102 -7.65 3.88 -6.62
C LYS A 102 -6.45 3.37 -5.81
N ALA A 103 -5.43 2.80 -6.46
CA ALA A 103 -4.23 2.31 -5.81
C ALA A 103 -3.27 3.43 -5.42
N ILE A 104 -3.40 4.62 -6.02
CA ILE A 104 -2.62 5.81 -5.68
C ILE A 104 -3.07 6.38 -4.32
N GLY A 105 -4.36 6.24 -4.01
CA GLY A 105 -4.99 6.81 -2.82
C GLY A 105 -5.85 8.05 -3.14
N ASN A 106 -6.72 8.40 -2.19
CA ASN A 106 -7.60 9.57 -2.35
C ASN A 106 -6.82 10.89 -2.16
N ASP A 107 -5.84 10.90 -1.26
CA ASP A 107 -4.94 12.04 -1.01
C ASP A 107 -3.65 11.83 -1.82
N VAL A 108 -3.69 12.27 -3.07
CA VAL A 108 -2.59 12.08 -4.02
C VAL A 108 -1.38 12.89 -3.57
N CYS A 109 -0.21 12.24 -3.56
CA CYS A 109 1.04 12.81 -3.03
C CYS A 109 1.03 13.07 -1.51
N CYS A 110 0.13 12.43 -0.75
CA CYS A 110 0.26 12.37 0.71
C CYS A 110 1.66 11.88 1.08
N GLY A 111 2.33 12.59 1.98
CA GLY A 111 3.71 12.28 2.35
C GLY A 111 4.28 13.24 3.37
N MET A 112 5.52 12.97 3.76
CA MET A 112 6.23 13.71 4.78
C MET A 112 7.37 14.53 4.16
N ARG A 113 7.62 15.71 4.72
CA ARG A 113 8.81 16.52 4.45
C ARG A 113 9.57 16.75 5.75
N LEU A 114 10.86 16.46 5.75
CA LEU A 114 11.77 16.76 6.86
C LEU A 114 12.54 18.04 6.56
N LEU A 115 12.46 19.01 7.48
CA LEU A 115 13.28 20.21 7.46
C LEU A 115 14.28 20.13 8.61
N VAL A 116 15.56 20.35 8.32
CA VAL A 116 16.65 20.29 9.29
C VAL A 116 17.16 21.71 9.53
N THR A 117 17.37 22.05 10.80
CA THR A 117 17.92 23.33 11.25
C THR A 117 19.18 23.10 12.05
N ASP A 118 19.99 24.15 12.21
CA ASP A 118 21.15 24.20 13.10
C ASP A 118 20.79 24.47 14.59
N LEU A 119 19.52 24.76 14.88
CA LEU A 119 19.05 24.98 16.26
C LEU A 119 19.13 23.70 17.12
N PRO A 120 19.77 23.75 18.28
CA PRO A 120 19.78 22.63 19.21
C PRO A 120 18.42 22.47 19.90
N ALA A 121 18.10 21.24 20.32
CA ALA A 121 16.76 20.89 20.83
C ALA A 121 16.41 21.60 22.15
N ASP A 122 17.40 21.86 23.00
CA ASP A 122 17.27 22.58 24.26
C ASP A 122 16.86 24.05 24.04
N ALA A 123 17.46 24.73 23.04
CA ALA A 123 17.10 26.09 22.66
C ALA A 123 15.63 26.20 22.21
N LEU A 124 15.05 25.14 21.65
CA LEU A 124 13.64 25.13 21.25
C LEU A 124 12.70 24.92 22.44
N THR A 125 13.14 24.26 23.51
CA THR A 125 12.27 23.75 24.58
C THR A 125 11.45 24.85 25.24
N ALA A 126 12.08 25.97 25.61
CA ALA A 126 11.39 27.12 26.21
C ALA A 126 10.40 27.81 25.25
N HIS A 127 10.61 27.67 23.94
CA HIS A 127 9.82 28.33 22.90
C HIS A 127 8.78 27.41 22.22
N ARG A 128 8.74 26.11 22.55
CA ARG A 128 7.80 25.14 21.93
C ARG A 128 6.35 25.64 21.89
N PRO A 129 5.77 26.21 22.96
CA PRO A 129 4.38 26.68 22.90
C PRO A 129 4.18 27.83 21.89
N ALA A 130 5.12 28.77 21.82
CA ALA A 130 5.05 29.91 20.91
C ALA A 130 5.20 29.47 19.44
N VAL A 131 6.16 28.57 19.16
CA VAL A 131 6.39 28.00 17.84
C VAL A 131 5.18 27.18 17.38
N ALA A 132 4.66 26.28 18.22
CA ALA A 132 3.48 25.48 17.89
C ALA A 132 2.25 26.34 17.58
N ARG A 133 2.01 27.40 18.37
CA ARG A 133 0.93 28.36 18.11
C ARG A 133 1.11 29.05 16.77
N ARG A 134 2.33 29.52 16.45
CA ARG A 134 2.61 30.21 15.19
C ARG A 134 2.45 29.29 13.97
N LEU A 135 2.94 28.06 14.04
CA LEU A 135 2.80 27.06 12.98
C LEU A 135 1.33 26.71 12.74
N ARG A 136 0.55 26.47 13.81
CA ARG A 136 -0.89 26.24 13.68
C ARG A 136 -1.61 27.42 13.03
N ALA A 137 -1.32 28.65 13.47
CA ALA A 137 -1.92 29.85 12.87
C ALA A 137 -1.60 30.00 11.38
N LEU A 138 -0.36 29.68 10.96
CA LEU A 138 0.03 29.71 9.55
C LEU A 138 -0.65 28.59 8.74
N PHE A 139 -0.75 27.39 9.30
CA PHE A 139 -1.30 26.23 8.58
C PHE A 139 -2.83 26.28 8.44
N PHE A 140 -3.54 26.74 9.48
CA PHE A 140 -5.01 26.77 9.50
C PHE A 140 -5.62 28.15 9.22
N GLY A 141 -4.82 29.21 9.22
CA GLY A 141 -5.28 30.59 9.01
C GLY A 141 -4.90 31.18 7.65
N GLY A 142 -4.35 30.36 6.75
CA GLY A 142 -4.18 30.69 5.33
C GLY A 142 -5.49 30.53 4.57
#